data_AF-A0A951X4E6-F1
#
_entry.id   AF-A0A951X4E6-F1
#
_cell.length_a   1.000
_cell.length_b   1.000
_cell.length_c   1.000
_cell.angle_alpha   90.00
_cell.angle_beta   90.00
_cell.angle_gamma   90.00
#
_symmetry.space_group_name_H-M   'P 1'
#
loop_
_entity.id
_entity.type
_entity.pdbx_description
1 polymer ?
#
loop_
_entity_poly.entity_id
_entity_poly.type
_entity_poly.pdbx_seq_one_letter_code
_entity_poly.pdbx_strand_id
1 'polypeptide(L)'
;MNLFGKLNGYGKPQSWTIRDLDPLPEEEWQRMRTFLGLSADETAAMVETVEVLFKRGHELVVGTYDYLLRNPETATVLGWEDGADPVHLSERRRFFTVWLARLLGLDFSPDLARYLFRAGKLHAGHGPRQIHVPPVYVTGSVSLINAAFARFLSEEMPGHVAVPAALAGWNKVLTLHLHLMQMGYQAAIAVDSGDYPVKFALFGRMRKVTGAQDLSIRVAEGSDAQNALRKFFNYYPQARAEVFDVEWQGDEHDDAHGTPWFTVKPAFAVKPMWRVLLNGKDLSYIGGPAVELHPGDEIHVFPPGR
;
A
#
# COMPACT_ATOMS: atom_id res chain seq x y z
N MET A 1 -45.32 16.03 1.58
CA MET A 1 -44.26 16.23 2.59
C MET A 1 -43.12 15.28 2.23
N ASN A 2 -41.99 15.80 1.75
CA ASN A 2 -40.96 14.97 1.12
C ASN A 2 -40.11 14.25 2.18
N LEU A 3 -40.38 12.95 2.40
CA LEU A 3 -39.67 12.12 3.39
C LEU A 3 -38.16 12.09 3.13
N PHE A 4 -37.73 12.26 1.87
CA PHE A 4 -36.32 12.30 1.48
C PHE A 4 -35.59 13.58 1.92
N GLY A 5 -36.31 14.70 2.07
CA GLY A 5 -35.72 15.97 2.50
C GLY A 5 -35.24 15.97 3.95
N LYS A 6 -35.80 15.10 4.81
CA LYS A 6 -35.35 14.96 6.20
C LYS A 6 -34.08 14.12 6.36
N LEU A 7 -33.78 13.23 5.40
CA LEU A 7 -32.62 12.35 5.45
C LEU A 7 -31.38 12.97 4.80
N ASN A 8 -31.56 13.77 3.74
CA ASN A 8 -30.44 14.29 2.95
C ASN A 8 -29.95 15.68 3.39
N GLY A 9 -30.54 16.31 4.41
CA GLY A 9 -30.23 17.71 4.76
C GLY A 9 -30.97 18.72 3.87
N TYR A 10 -31.12 19.95 4.36
CA TYR A 10 -31.79 21.04 3.64
C TYR A 10 -30.74 21.86 2.89
N GLY A 11 -30.80 21.91 1.56
CA GLY A 11 -29.89 22.74 0.74
C GLY A 11 -29.74 22.27 -0.70
N LYS A 12 -29.01 23.03 -1.53
CA LYS A 12 -28.48 22.52 -2.80
C LYS A 12 -27.23 21.69 -2.48
N PRO A 13 -27.05 20.49 -3.07
CA PRO A 13 -25.84 19.71 -2.86
C PRO A 13 -24.62 20.51 -3.32
N GLN A 14 -23.61 20.59 -2.46
CA GLN A 14 -22.31 21.16 -2.81
C GLN A 14 -21.37 20.02 -3.20
N SER A 15 -20.69 20.20 -4.34
CA SER A 15 -19.53 19.36 -4.67
C SER A 15 -18.44 19.62 -3.64
N TRP A 16 -17.75 18.57 -3.22
CA TRP A 16 -16.63 18.68 -2.31
C TRP A 16 -15.43 17.92 -2.87
N THR A 17 -14.25 18.33 -2.42
CA THR A 17 -12.97 17.74 -2.81
C THR A 17 -12.23 17.26 -1.58
N ILE A 18 -11.41 16.23 -1.73
CA ILE A 18 -10.37 15.90 -0.75
C ILE A 18 -9.00 16.15 -1.37
N ARG A 19 -8.04 16.54 -0.54
CA ARG A 19 -6.65 16.80 -0.94
C ARG A 19 -5.71 15.84 -0.21
N ASP A 20 -4.43 15.88 -0.60
CA ASP A 20 -3.34 15.19 0.10
C ASP A 20 -3.56 13.69 0.26
N LEU A 21 -4.11 13.04 -0.78
CA LEU A 21 -4.04 11.59 -0.91
C LEU A 21 -2.62 11.19 -1.30
N ASP A 22 -2.13 10.10 -0.74
CA ASP A 22 -0.81 9.56 -1.09
C ASP A 22 -0.80 9.17 -2.57
N PRO A 23 0.34 9.10 -3.27
CA PRO A 23 0.37 8.62 -4.65
C PRO A 23 -0.26 7.22 -4.81
N LEU A 24 -0.76 6.90 -6.00
CA LEU A 24 -1.13 5.50 -6.30
C LEU A 24 0.13 4.62 -6.29
N PRO A 25 0.03 3.32 -5.92
CA PRO A 25 1.17 2.41 -5.96
C PRO A 25 1.89 2.40 -7.31
N GLU A 26 1.15 2.43 -8.42
CA GLU A 26 1.70 2.49 -9.77
C GLU A 26 2.43 3.81 -10.09
N GLU A 27 1.96 4.94 -9.56
CA GLU A 27 2.60 6.25 -9.75
C GLU A 27 3.91 6.28 -8.97
N GLU A 28 3.87 5.84 -7.72
CA GLU A 28 5.04 5.76 -6.85
C GLU A 28 6.08 4.77 -7.37
N TRP A 29 5.63 3.65 -7.94
CA TRP A 29 6.47 2.69 -8.63
C TRP A 29 7.26 3.33 -9.77
N GLN A 30 6.60 4.09 -10.66
CA GLN A 30 7.31 4.76 -11.75
C GLN A 30 8.25 5.85 -11.23
N ARG A 31 7.79 6.66 -10.25
CA ARG A 31 8.61 7.72 -9.65
C ARG A 31 9.90 7.17 -9.05
N MET A 32 9.80 6.11 -8.26
CA MET A 32 10.95 5.49 -7.61
C MET A 32 11.85 4.74 -8.58
N ARG A 33 11.30 4.12 -9.64
CA ARG A 33 12.12 3.54 -10.72
C ARG A 33 12.98 4.59 -11.40
N THR A 34 12.39 5.73 -11.73
CA THR A 34 13.11 6.87 -12.33
C THR A 34 14.20 7.37 -11.38
N PHE A 35 13.88 7.55 -10.09
CA PHE A 35 14.83 7.99 -9.08
C PHE A 35 16.02 7.03 -8.90
N LEU A 36 15.76 5.72 -8.84
CA LEU A 36 16.80 4.71 -8.64
C LEU A 36 17.71 4.53 -9.86
N GLY A 37 17.26 4.95 -11.05
CA GLY A 37 18.07 5.00 -12.26
C GLY A 37 18.73 3.66 -12.59
N LEU A 38 17.92 2.63 -12.88
CA LEU A 38 18.42 1.34 -13.33
C LEU A 38 19.03 1.50 -14.73
N SER A 39 20.34 1.27 -14.86
CA SER A 39 21.03 1.46 -16.14
C SER A 39 20.80 0.29 -17.10
N ALA A 40 21.09 0.51 -18.39
CA ALA A 40 21.04 -0.55 -19.39
C ALA A 40 22.05 -1.67 -19.07
N ASP A 41 23.25 -1.31 -18.60
CA ASP A 41 24.31 -2.26 -18.23
C ASP A 41 23.91 -3.09 -17.00
N GLU A 42 23.32 -2.46 -15.98
CA GLU A 42 22.78 -3.16 -14.81
C GLU A 42 21.65 -4.11 -15.23
N THR A 43 20.76 -3.67 -16.12
CA THR A 43 19.65 -4.50 -16.61
C THR A 43 20.17 -5.71 -17.39
N ALA A 44 21.14 -5.52 -18.28
CA ALA A 44 21.74 -6.60 -19.05
C ALA A 44 22.46 -7.61 -18.14
N ALA A 45 23.23 -7.11 -17.18
CA ALA A 45 23.90 -7.95 -16.19
C ALA A 45 22.91 -8.72 -15.30
N MET A 46 21.81 -8.08 -14.89
CA MET A 46 20.74 -8.75 -14.15
C MET A 46 20.18 -9.92 -14.97
N VAL A 47 19.81 -9.71 -16.24
CA VAL A 47 19.30 -10.75 -17.14
C VAL A 47 20.26 -11.95 -17.21
N GLU A 48 21.57 -11.69 -17.33
CA GLU A 48 22.59 -12.74 -17.39
C GLU A 48 22.66 -13.58 -16.10
N THR A 49 22.34 -12.98 -14.95
CA THR A 49 22.37 -13.66 -13.65
C THR A 49 21.06 -14.37 -13.26
N VAL A 50 19.97 -14.16 -14.02
CA VAL A 50 18.63 -14.69 -13.67
C VAL A 50 18.61 -16.21 -13.55
N GLU A 51 19.22 -16.94 -14.50
CA GLU A 51 19.20 -18.41 -14.50
C GLU A 51 19.89 -18.99 -13.26
N VAL A 52 21.04 -18.43 -12.89
CA VAL A 52 21.81 -18.82 -11.70
C VAL A 52 20.99 -18.61 -10.44
N LEU A 53 20.32 -17.46 -10.32
CA LEU A 53 19.46 -17.16 -9.16
C LEU A 53 18.22 -18.06 -9.12
N PHE A 54 17.61 -18.37 -10.27
CA PHE A 54 16.48 -19.31 -10.35
C PHE A 54 16.87 -20.72 -9.91
N LYS A 55 18.03 -21.22 -10.37
CA LYS A 55 18.58 -22.53 -9.99
C LYS A 55 18.68 -22.69 -8.47
N ARG A 56 19.00 -21.62 -7.76
CA ARG A 56 19.14 -21.57 -6.29
C ARG A 56 17.88 -21.06 -5.57
N GLY A 57 16.78 -20.81 -6.29
CA GLY A 57 15.58 -20.19 -5.73
C GLY A 57 14.88 -21.02 -4.65
N HIS A 58 14.89 -22.36 -4.77
CA HIS A 58 14.36 -23.23 -3.72
C HIS A 58 15.18 -23.14 -2.43
N GLU A 59 16.51 -23.15 -2.54
CA GLU A 59 17.41 -22.99 -1.40
C GLU A 59 17.17 -21.65 -0.70
N LEU A 60 17.01 -20.57 -1.47
CA LEU A 60 16.69 -19.24 -0.91
C LEU A 60 15.42 -19.28 -0.07
N VAL A 61 14.32 -19.76 -0.64
CA VAL A 61 13.01 -19.77 0.02
C VAL A 61 13.04 -20.62 1.29
N VAL A 62 13.60 -21.83 1.22
CA VAL A 62 13.72 -22.71 2.39
C VAL A 62 14.62 -22.07 3.45
N GLY A 63 15.81 -21.64 3.04
CA GLY A 63 16.82 -21.06 3.92
C GLY A 63 16.35 -19.80 4.66
N THR A 64 15.57 -18.94 4.00
CA THR A 64 14.99 -17.77 4.68
C THR A 64 14.03 -18.17 5.78
N TYR A 65 13.09 -19.10 5.55
CA TYR A 65 12.17 -19.52 6.60
C TYR A 65 12.87 -20.31 7.71
N ASP A 66 13.87 -21.12 7.38
CA ASP A 66 14.68 -21.81 8.38
C ASP A 66 15.43 -20.80 9.27
N TYR A 67 15.92 -19.70 8.70
CA TYR A 67 16.52 -18.61 9.46
C TYR A 67 15.50 -17.93 10.38
N LEU A 68 14.33 -17.55 9.86
CA LEU A 68 13.26 -16.91 10.64
C LEU A 68 12.76 -17.81 11.78
N LEU A 69 12.74 -19.13 11.59
CA LEU A 69 12.35 -20.08 12.62
C LEU A 69 13.41 -20.21 13.74
N ARG A 70 14.70 -20.07 13.41
CA ARG A 70 15.80 -20.16 14.40
C ARG A 70 15.98 -18.89 15.21
N ASN A 71 15.56 -17.74 14.70
CA ASN A 71 15.60 -16.50 15.44
C ASN A 71 14.38 -16.42 16.39
N PRO A 72 14.59 -16.32 17.72
CA PRO A 72 13.50 -16.37 18.69
C PRO A 72 12.44 -15.28 18.49
N GLU A 73 12.87 -14.05 18.19
CA GLU A 73 11.95 -12.92 18.03
C GLU A 73 11.04 -13.11 16.82
N THR A 74 11.59 -13.54 15.68
CA THR A 74 10.76 -13.80 14.49
C THR A 74 9.92 -15.06 14.63
N ALA A 75 10.39 -16.07 15.37
CA ALA A 75 9.58 -17.24 15.70
C ALA A 75 8.36 -16.83 16.56
N THR A 76 8.53 -15.98 17.57
CA THR A 76 7.41 -15.42 18.36
C THR A 76 6.42 -14.65 17.51
N VAL A 77 6.92 -13.76 16.63
CA VAL A 77 6.04 -13.00 15.73
C VAL A 77 5.19 -13.93 14.84
N LEU A 78 5.75 -15.06 14.41
CA LEU A 78 5.07 -16.00 13.53
C LEU A 78 4.22 -17.06 14.27
N GLY A 79 4.31 -17.11 15.60
CA GLY A 79 3.68 -18.15 16.43
C GLY A 79 4.30 -19.53 16.23
N TRP A 80 5.63 -19.59 16.04
CA TRP A 80 6.38 -20.79 15.69
C TRP A 80 7.41 -21.20 16.76
N GLU A 81 7.23 -20.77 18.01
CA GLU A 81 8.14 -21.05 19.13
C GLU A 81 8.31 -22.56 19.37
N ASP A 82 7.23 -23.33 19.19
CA ASP A 82 7.21 -24.79 19.33
C ASP A 82 7.38 -25.53 17.98
N GLY A 83 7.79 -24.80 16.94
CA GLY A 83 7.89 -25.28 15.57
C GLY A 83 6.82 -24.71 14.66
N ALA A 84 7.12 -24.68 13.35
CA ALA A 84 6.21 -24.11 12.37
C ALA A 84 5.04 -25.06 12.06
N ASP A 85 3.81 -24.54 12.03
CA ASP A 85 2.67 -25.21 11.41
C ASP A 85 3.02 -25.55 9.94
N PRO A 86 3.03 -26.84 9.54
CA PRO A 86 3.40 -27.25 8.20
C PRO A 86 2.53 -26.61 7.10
N VAL A 87 1.23 -26.42 7.36
CA VAL A 87 0.32 -25.82 6.39
C VAL A 87 0.65 -24.35 6.22
N HIS A 88 0.75 -23.60 7.32
CA HIS A 88 1.16 -22.20 7.29
C HIS A 88 2.53 -22.00 6.64
N LEU A 89 3.54 -22.80 6.99
CA LEU A 89 4.87 -22.71 6.39
C LEU A 89 4.85 -22.98 4.88
N SER A 90 4.09 -23.98 4.43
CA SER A 90 3.96 -24.29 2.99
C SER A 90 3.31 -23.15 2.20
N GLU A 91 2.30 -22.51 2.77
CA GLU A 91 1.62 -21.36 2.18
C GLU A 91 2.57 -20.16 2.07
N ARG A 92 3.35 -19.90 3.12
CA ARG A 92 4.33 -18.81 3.15
C ARG A 92 5.46 -19.02 2.14
N ARG A 93 6.01 -20.23 2.06
CA ARG A 93 6.99 -20.62 1.03
C ARG A 93 6.43 -20.44 -0.37
N ARG A 94 5.17 -20.83 -0.62
CA ARG A 94 4.52 -20.63 -1.92
C ARG A 94 4.42 -19.15 -2.29
N PHE A 95 4.01 -18.28 -1.38
CA PHE A 95 3.93 -16.83 -1.66
C PHE A 95 5.31 -16.24 -1.97
N PHE A 96 6.33 -16.63 -1.20
CA PHE A 96 7.70 -16.22 -1.48
C PHE A 96 8.15 -16.71 -2.86
N THR A 97 7.97 -17.99 -3.19
CA THR A 97 8.33 -18.52 -4.51
C THR A 97 7.67 -17.74 -5.66
N VAL A 98 6.40 -17.38 -5.53
CA VAL A 98 5.72 -16.56 -6.54
C VAL A 98 6.33 -15.16 -6.64
N TRP A 99 6.60 -14.49 -5.52
CA TRP A 99 7.28 -13.19 -5.52
C TRP A 99 8.68 -13.27 -6.14
N LEU A 100 9.47 -14.29 -5.79
CA LEU A 100 10.81 -14.50 -6.32
C LEU A 100 10.77 -14.73 -7.84
N ALA A 101 9.81 -15.51 -8.32
CA ALA A 101 9.63 -15.72 -9.76
C ALA A 101 9.29 -14.41 -10.50
N ARG A 102 8.46 -13.54 -9.92
CA ARG A 102 8.15 -12.22 -10.52
C ARG A 102 9.36 -11.28 -10.48
N LEU A 103 10.11 -11.26 -9.38
CA LEU A 103 11.35 -10.48 -9.22
C LEU A 103 12.40 -10.89 -10.26
N LEU A 104 12.70 -12.19 -10.35
CA LEU A 104 13.69 -12.72 -11.29
C LEU A 104 13.21 -12.69 -12.73
N GLY A 105 11.89 -12.71 -12.95
CA GLY A 105 11.27 -12.45 -14.25
C GLY A 105 11.29 -10.98 -14.69
N LEU A 106 11.90 -10.08 -13.89
CA LEU A 106 11.99 -8.63 -14.17
C LEU A 106 10.60 -8.01 -14.43
N ASP A 107 9.59 -8.46 -13.69
CA ASP A 107 8.25 -7.91 -13.79
C ASP A 107 8.23 -6.48 -13.26
N PHE A 108 8.11 -5.50 -14.14
CA PHE A 108 7.96 -4.08 -13.77
C PHE A 108 6.55 -3.53 -14.00
N SER A 109 5.54 -4.41 -14.06
CA SER A 109 4.16 -4.04 -14.37
C SER A 109 3.49 -3.24 -13.23
N PRO A 110 2.47 -2.43 -13.56
CA PRO A 110 1.61 -1.80 -12.56
C PRO A 110 0.90 -2.81 -11.63
N ASP A 111 0.69 -4.04 -12.09
CA ASP A 111 0.12 -5.10 -11.25
C ASP A 111 1.08 -5.49 -10.12
N LEU A 112 2.39 -5.61 -10.39
CA LEU A 112 3.36 -5.92 -9.34
C LEU A 112 3.41 -4.82 -8.27
N ALA A 113 3.31 -3.55 -8.67
CA ALA A 113 3.25 -2.43 -7.72
C ALA A 113 2.08 -2.58 -6.73
N ARG A 114 0.89 -2.93 -7.23
CA ARG A 114 -0.29 -3.18 -6.38
C ARG A 114 -0.14 -4.44 -5.54
N TYR A 115 0.48 -5.48 -6.09
CA TYR A 115 0.78 -6.72 -5.36
C TYR A 115 1.70 -6.45 -4.16
N LEU A 116 2.78 -5.67 -4.35
CA LEU A 116 3.73 -5.32 -3.29
C LEU A 116 3.10 -4.41 -2.24
N PHE A 117 2.31 -3.42 -2.66
CA PHE A 117 1.53 -2.59 -1.73
C PHE A 117 0.58 -3.46 -0.88
N ARG A 118 -0.12 -4.41 -1.50
CA ARG A 118 -0.95 -5.37 -0.76
C ARG A 118 -0.12 -6.24 0.18
N ALA A 119 1.05 -6.72 -0.24
CA ALA A 119 1.95 -7.48 0.63
C ALA A 119 2.35 -6.67 1.87
N GLY A 120 2.62 -5.38 1.72
CA GLY A 120 2.85 -4.44 2.83
C GLY A 120 1.74 -4.45 3.87
N LYS A 121 0.48 -4.31 3.43
CA LYS A 121 -0.70 -4.37 4.31
C LYS A 121 -0.80 -5.70 5.06
N LEU A 122 -0.51 -6.81 4.38
CA LEU A 122 -0.55 -8.14 5.01
C LEU A 122 0.52 -8.29 6.10
N HIS A 123 1.71 -7.72 5.92
CA HIS A 123 2.76 -7.71 6.94
C HIS A 123 2.40 -6.79 8.11
N ALA A 124 1.64 -5.71 7.89
CA ALA A 124 1.12 -4.86 8.95
C ALA A 124 -0.03 -5.51 9.76
N GLY A 125 -0.36 -6.78 9.54
CA GLY A 125 -1.43 -7.46 10.28
C GLY A 125 -2.80 -7.42 9.61
N HIS A 126 -2.96 -6.85 8.42
CA HIS A 126 -4.26 -6.80 7.72
C HIS A 126 -4.50 -8.04 6.84
N GLY A 127 -3.87 -9.17 7.19
CA GLY A 127 -4.06 -10.47 6.55
C GLY A 127 -5.00 -11.40 7.33
N PRO A 128 -5.38 -12.56 6.76
CA PRO A 128 -6.34 -13.47 7.39
C PRO A 128 -5.95 -13.99 8.78
N ARG A 129 -4.64 -14.12 9.04
CA ARG A 129 -4.10 -14.56 10.35
C ARG A 129 -3.78 -13.40 11.31
N GLN A 130 -3.96 -12.16 10.86
CA GLN A 130 -3.70 -10.95 11.64
C GLN A 130 -2.31 -10.86 12.31
N ILE A 131 -1.31 -11.47 11.68
CA ILE A 131 0.08 -11.42 12.15
C ILE A 131 0.69 -10.08 11.74
N HIS A 132 0.99 -9.24 12.72
CA HIS A 132 1.75 -8.01 12.53
C HIS A 132 3.25 -8.32 12.64
N VAL A 133 3.97 -8.13 11.53
CA VAL A 133 5.42 -8.29 11.44
C VAL A 133 6.07 -6.92 11.58
N PRO A 134 6.85 -6.65 12.63
CA PRO A 134 7.55 -5.36 12.78
C PRO A 134 8.36 -5.01 11.53
N PRO A 135 8.36 -3.73 11.10
CA PRO A 135 8.87 -3.33 9.79
C PRO A 135 10.39 -3.56 9.67
N VAL A 136 11.11 -3.56 10.79
CA VAL A 136 12.55 -3.87 10.84
C VAL A 136 12.85 -5.28 10.31
N TYR A 137 12.00 -6.27 10.58
CA TYR A 137 12.21 -7.64 10.08
C TYR A 137 11.85 -7.77 8.59
N VAL A 138 10.92 -6.96 8.07
CA VAL A 138 10.65 -6.89 6.62
C VAL A 138 11.88 -6.34 5.89
N THR A 139 12.42 -5.21 6.35
CA THR A 139 13.65 -4.61 5.81
C THR A 139 14.84 -5.58 5.93
N GLY A 140 15.04 -6.18 7.10
CA GLY A 140 16.10 -7.16 7.32
C GLY A 140 16.00 -8.36 6.39
N SER A 141 14.79 -8.87 6.15
CA SER A 141 14.56 -10.01 5.24
C SER A 141 14.93 -9.68 3.79
N VAL A 142 14.67 -8.46 3.31
CA VAL A 142 15.11 -8.02 1.99
C VAL A 142 16.64 -7.96 1.90
N SER A 143 17.31 -7.54 2.97
CA SER A 143 18.78 -7.58 3.05
C SER A 143 19.34 -9.00 2.99
N LEU A 144 18.70 -9.96 3.69
CA LEU A 144 19.09 -11.38 3.62
C LEU A 144 18.99 -11.94 2.19
N ILE A 145 17.97 -11.53 1.44
CA ILE A 145 17.80 -11.93 0.03
C ILE A 145 18.93 -11.35 -0.83
N ASN A 146 19.26 -10.07 -0.66
CA ASN A 146 20.38 -9.46 -1.39
C ASN A 146 21.72 -10.13 -1.08
N ALA A 147 21.97 -10.46 0.19
CA ALA A 147 23.16 -11.20 0.61
C ALA A 147 23.21 -12.61 0.01
N ALA A 148 22.06 -13.29 -0.07
CA ALA A 148 21.97 -14.60 -0.71
C ALA A 148 22.25 -14.50 -2.22
N PHE A 149 21.76 -13.47 -2.92
CA PHE A 149 22.09 -13.23 -4.32
C PHE A 149 23.60 -13.05 -4.51
N ALA A 150 24.24 -12.21 -3.69
CA ALA A 150 25.69 -12.02 -3.74
C ALA A 150 26.46 -13.34 -3.54
N ARG A 151 26.04 -14.17 -2.59
CA ARG A 151 26.62 -15.49 -2.34
C ARG A 151 26.42 -16.45 -3.53
N PHE A 152 25.21 -16.57 -4.05
CA PHE A 152 24.94 -17.47 -5.17
C PHE A 152 25.72 -17.09 -6.42
N LEU A 153 25.81 -15.79 -6.72
CA LEU A 153 26.56 -15.31 -7.87
C LEU A 153 28.07 -15.46 -7.69
N SER A 154 28.60 -15.29 -6.47
CA SER A 154 30.03 -15.52 -6.24
C SER A 154 30.41 -17.01 -6.29
N GLU A 155 29.52 -17.91 -5.85
CA GLU A 155 29.69 -19.36 -5.91
C GLU A 155 29.59 -19.90 -7.35
N GLU A 156 28.61 -19.45 -8.14
CA GLU A 156 28.30 -20.02 -9.46
C GLU A 156 28.94 -19.25 -10.63
N MET A 157 29.31 -17.98 -10.43
CA MET A 157 29.92 -17.10 -11.44
C MET A 157 31.19 -16.42 -10.91
N PRO A 158 32.18 -17.19 -10.40
CA PRO A 158 33.36 -16.62 -9.76
C PRO A 158 34.18 -15.74 -10.73
N GLY A 159 34.40 -14.49 -10.37
CA GLY A 159 35.15 -13.52 -11.17
C GLY A 159 34.44 -13.04 -12.44
N HIS A 160 33.16 -13.39 -12.64
CA HIS A 160 32.43 -13.02 -13.83
C HIS A 160 32.14 -11.50 -13.85
N VAL A 161 32.45 -10.86 -14.98
CA VAL A 161 32.42 -9.38 -15.12
C VAL A 161 31.04 -8.76 -14.91
N ALA A 162 29.96 -9.51 -15.15
CA ALA A 162 28.59 -9.04 -14.95
C ALA A 162 28.16 -8.95 -13.48
N VAL A 163 28.79 -9.72 -12.57
CA VAL A 163 28.29 -9.86 -11.18
C VAL A 163 28.21 -8.53 -10.42
N PRO A 164 29.22 -7.63 -10.45
CA PRO A 164 29.12 -6.35 -9.74
C PRO A 164 27.95 -5.48 -10.24
N ALA A 165 27.76 -5.39 -11.57
CA ALA A 165 26.67 -4.62 -12.16
C ALA A 165 25.29 -5.25 -11.86
N ALA A 166 25.20 -6.58 -11.91
CA ALA A 166 23.98 -7.30 -11.56
C ALA A 166 23.59 -7.05 -10.10
N LEU A 167 24.55 -7.12 -9.15
CA LEU A 167 24.27 -6.87 -7.74
C LEU A 167 23.83 -5.43 -7.45
N ALA A 168 24.40 -4.45 -8.16
CA ALA A 168 23.92 -3.08 -8.09
C ALA A 168 22.47 -2.96 -8.56
N GLY A 169 22.14 -3.60 -9.69
CA GLY A 169 20.78 -3.64 -10.24
C GLY A 169 19.79 -4.35 -9.32
N TRP A 170 20.12 -5.55 -8.82
CA TRP A 170 19.27 -6.29 -7.88
C TRP A 170 19.02 -5.52 -6.59
N ASN A 171 20.04 -4.84 -6.04
CA ASN A 171 19.87 -4.01 -4.85
C ASN A 171 18.88 -2.86 -5.09
N LYS A 172 18.95 -2.18 -6.26
CA LYS A 172 17.98 -1.14 -6.64
C LYS A 172 16.56 -1.70 -6.74
N VAL A 173 16.38 -2.83 -7.42
CA VAL A 173 15.04 -3.45 -7.58
C VAL A 173 14.48 -3.94 -6.24
N LEU A 174 15.30 -4.56 -5.38
CA LEU A 174 14.89 -4.97 -4.04
C LEU A 174 14.51 -3.76 -3.17
N THR A 175 15.23 -2.64 -3.29
CA THR A 175 14.90 -1.38 -2.62
C THR A 175 13.56 -0.84 -3.09
N LEU A 176 13.30 -0.86 -4.40
CA LEU A 176 12.00 -0.50 -4.97
C LEU A 176 10.88 -1.38 -4.40
N HIS A 177 11.08 -2.70 -4.35
CA HIS A 177 10.08 -3.63 -3.81
C HIS A 177 9.79 -3.35 -2.33
N LEU A 178 10.84 -3.14 -1.53
CA LEU A 178 10.73 -2.79 -0.12
C LEU A 178 9.94 -1.49 0.08
N HIS A 179 10.22 -0.47 -0.73
CA HIS A 179 9.52 0.81 -0.64
C HIS A 179 8.00 0.68 -0.86
N LEU A 180 7.58 -0.09 -1.88
CA LEU A 180 6.15 -0.31 -2.13
C LEU A 180 5.48 -1.12 -1.03
N MET A 181 6.18 -2.11 -0.46
CA MET A 181 5.70 -2.81 0.73
C MET A 181 5.59 -1.86 1.92
N GLN A 182 6.57 -0.97 2.13
CA GLN A 182 6.53 0.02 3.21
C GLN A 182 5.35 0.99 3.04
N MET A 183 5.07 1.44 1.82
CA MET A 183 3.90 2.28 1.53
C MET A 183 2.59 1.60 1.94
N GLY A 184 2.42 0.33 1.57
CA GLY A 184 1.26 -0.46 1.99
C GLY A 184 1.20 -0.69 3.50
N TYR A 185 2.34 -0.94 4.12
CA TYR A 185 2.46 -1.09 5.56
C TYR A 185 1.99 0.16 6.30
N GLN A 186 2.47 1.34 5.89
CA GLN A 186 2.10 2.61 6.53
C GLN A 186 0.62 2.94 6.33
N ALA A 187 0.05 2.65 5.16
CA ALA A 187 -1.39 2.84 4.95
C ALA A 187 -2.24 1.96 5.89
N ALA A 188 -1.80 0.74 6.18
CA ALA A 188 -2.44 -0.14 7.15
C ALA A 188 -2.33 0.39 8.59
N ILE A 189 -1.11 0.73 9.03
CA ILE A 189 -0.90 1.34 10.37
C ILE A 189 -1.68 2.65 10.52
N ALA A 190 -1.80 3.46 9.48
CA ALA A 190 -2.58 4.68 9.50
C ALA A 190 -4.07 4.42 9.73
N VAL A 191 -4.63 3.34 9.18
CA VAL A 191 -6.02 2.93 9.46
C VAL A 191 -6.22 2.55 10.92
N ASP A 192 -5.22 1.94 11.55
CA ASP A 192 -5.28 1.48 12.94
C ASP A 192 -4.86 2.55 13.96
N SER A 193 -4.37 3.71 13.54
CA SER A 193 -3.91 4.76 14.46
C SER A 193 -5.00 5.76 14.82
N GLY A 194 -5.12 6.10 16.10
CA GLY A 194 -6.08 7.11 16.59
C GLY A 194 -6.81 6.67 17.86
N ASP A 195 -7.64 7.56 18.38
CA ASP A 195 -8.24 7.47 19.71
C ASP A 195 -9.55 6.68 19.70
N TYR A 196 -10.34 6.78 18.64
CA TYR A 196 -11.61 6.04 18.49
C TYR A 196 -11.84 5.56 17.06
N PRO A 197 -12.60 4.45 16.88
CA PRO A 197 -12.94 3.92 15.57
C PRO A 197 -14.14 4.63 14.94
N VAL A 198 -14.09 4.81 13.63
CA VAL A 198 -15.20 5.21 12.75
C VAL A 198 -15.40 4.11 11.73
N LYS A 199 -16.64 3.59 11.65
CA LYS A 199 -16.94 2.46 10.77
C LYS A 199 -17.27 2.95 9.36
N PHE A 200 -16.58 2.40 8.37
CA PHE A 200 -16.89 2.58 6.96
C PHE A 200 -17.72 1.40 6.48
N ALA A 201 -19.00 1.61 6.16
CA ALA A 201 -19.82 0.60 5.49
C ALA A 201 -19.79 0.82 3.97
N LEU A 202 -19.43 -0.23 3.22
CA LEU A 202 -19.29 -0.19 1.78
C LEU A 202 -20.50 -0.83 1.10
N PHE A 203 -20.85 -0.36 -0.09
CA PHE A 203 -22.00 -0.87 -0.84
C PHE A 203 -21.72 -1.06 -2.32
N GLY A 204 -22.43 -1.99 -2.96
CA GLY A 204 -22.42 -2.20 -4.41
C GLY A 204 -21.01 -2.30 -5.03
N ARG A 205 -20.67 -1.35 -5.93
CA ARG A 205 -19.38 -1.32 -6.64
C ARG A 205 -18.19 -1.20 -5.69
N MET A 206 -18.32 -0.51 -4.55
CA MET A 206 -17.24 -0.39 -3.56
C MET A 206 -16.85 -1.74 -2.97
N ARG A 207 -17.82 -2.62 -2.68
CA ARG A 207 -17.52 -3.97 -2.17
C ARG A 207 -16.72 -4.79 -3.19
N LYS A 208 -17.04 -4.65 -4.47
CA LYS A 208 -16.32 -5.35 -5.55
C LYS A 208 -14.89 -4.87 -5.71
N VAL A 209 -14.67 -3.55 -5.65
CA VAL A 209 -13.36 -2.93 -5.89
C VAL A 209 -12.43 -3.06 -4.68
N THR A 210 -12.97 -3.05 -3.46
CA THR A 210 -12.19 -3.20 -2.22
C THR A 210 -12.06 -4.65 -1.76
N GLY A 211 -13.00 -5.51 -2.14
CA GLY A 211 -13.12 -6.86 -1.61
C GLY A 211 -13.63 -6.92 -0.16
N ALA A 212 -14.12 -5.81 0.39
CA ALA A 212 -14.56 -5.69 1.78
C ALA A 212 -16.03 -5.24 1.89
N GLN A 213 -16.70 -5.64 2.96
CA GLN A 213 -18.06 -5.18 3.30
C GLN A 213 -18.01 -3.89 4.12
N ASP A 214 -17.05 -3.82 5.04
CA ASP A 214 -16.79 -2.70 5.91
C ASP A 214 -15.30 -2.61 6.25
N LEU A 215 -14.90 -1.47 6.82
CA LEU A 215 -13.57 -1.23 7.38
C LEU A 215 -13.73 -0.33 8.61
N SER A 216 -13.07 -0.66 9.71
CA SER A 216 -12.96 0.25 10.86
C SER A 216 -11.70 1.10 10.70
N ILE A 217 -11.84 2.43 10.74
CA ILE A 217 -10.71 3.37 10.69
C ILE A 217 -10.65 4.13 12.01
N ARG A 218 -9.48 4.12 12.65
CA ARG A 218 -9.25 4.92 13.85
C ARG A 218 -8.85 6.34 13.46
N VAL A 219 -9.34 7.30 14.22
CA VAL A 219 -9.06 8.74 14.04
C VAL A 219 -8.77 9.38 15.39
N ALA A 220 -8.00 10.47 15.39
CA ALA A 220 -7.71 11.22 16.61
C ALA A 220 -8.91 12.08 17.04
N GLU A 221 -8.97 12.45 18.31
CA GLU A 221 -9.92 13.45 18.80
C GLU A 221 -9.83 14.77 17.99
N GLY A 222 -10.99 15.34 17.64
CA GLY A 222 -11.08 16.54 16.78
C GLY A 222 -10.79 16.30 15.29
N SER A 223 -10.64 15.05 14.83
CA SER A 223 -10.49 14.75 13.40
C SER A 223 -11.80 15.00 12.63
N ASP A 224 -11.68 15.37 11.37
CA ASP A 224 -12.80 15.54 10.44
C ASP A 224 -13.01 14.32 9.52
N ALA A 225 -14.14 14.32 8.80
CA ALA A 225 -14.45 13.29 7.81
C ALA A 225 -13.39 13.21 6.70
N GLN A 226 -12.71 14.31 6.37
CA GLN A 226 -11.62 14.36 5.41
C GLN A 226 -10.46 13.48 5.86
N ASN A 227 -10.05 13.54 7.12
CA ASN A 227 -8.99 12.69 7.66
C ASN A 227 -9.33 11.20 7.51
N ALA A 228 -10.55 10.81 7.90
CA ALA A 228 -11.00 9.43 7.78
C ALA A 228 -11.07 8.96 6.32
N LEU A 229 -11.58 9.81 5.41
CA LEU A 229 -11.64 9.53 3.98
C LEU A 229 -10.23 9.39 3.38
N ARG A 230 -9.28 10.24 3.75
CA ARG A 230 -7.88 10.13 3.30
C ARG A 230 -7.28 8.78 3.69
N LYS A 231 -7.43 8.38 4.96
CA LYS A 231 -6.99 7.05 5.42
C LYS A 231 -7.65 5.92 4.60
N PHE A 232 -8.96 6.01 4.39
CA PHE A 232 -9.71 5.02 3.60
C PHE A 232 -9.16 4.88 2.17
N PHE A 233 -8.99 6.01 1.46
CA PHE A 233 -8.54 6.01 0.08
C PHE A 233 -7.03 5.77 -0.08
N ASN A 234 -6.21 6.00 0.95
CA ASN A 234 -4.81 5.57 0.96
C ASN A 234 -4.70 4.06 1.22
N TYR A 235 -5.62 3.48 2.00
CA TYR A 235 -5.68 2.03 2.22
C TYR A 235 -6.24 1.26 1.02
N TYR A 236 -7.21 1.86 0.30
CA TYR A 236 -7.81 1.36 -0.93
C TYR A 236 -7.58 2.32 -2.11
N PRO A 237 -6.33 2.48 -2.59
CA PRO A 237 -6.00 3.43 -3.66
C PRO A 237 -6.78 3.12 -4.95
N GLN A 238 -7.07 1.86 -5.24
CA GLN A 238 -7.84 1.45 -6.41
C GLN A 238 -9.29 1.96 -6.42
N ALA A 239 -9.85 2.34 -5.27
CA ALA A 239 -11.21 2.87 -5.18
C ALA A 239 -11.30 4.35 -5.62
N ARG A 240 -10.17 5.07 -5.68
CA ARG A 240 -10.18 6.52 -5.95
C ARG A 240 -10.76 6.85 -7.32
N ALA A 241 -10.33 6.13 -8.36
CA ALA A 241 -10.82 6.35 -9.73
C ALA A 241 -12.31 6.05 -9.89
N GLU A 242 -12.91 5.29 -8.98
CA GLU A 242 -14.35 5.00 -8.98
C GLU A 242 -15.15 6.17 -8.42
N VAL A 243 -14.64 6.80 -7.35
CA VAL A 243 -15.36 7.80 -6.55
C VAL A 243 -15.04 9.22 -6.96
N PHE A 244 -13.84 9.50 -7.48
CA PHE A 244 -13.37 10.85 -7.72
C PHE A 244 -13.02 11.11 -9.18
N ASP A 245 -13.27 12.35 -9.60
CA ASP A 245 -12.59 13.00 -10.71
C ASP A 245 -11.40 13.80 -10.16
N VAL A 246 -10.32 13.87 -10.94
CA VAL A 246 -9.13 14.66 -10.57
C VAL A 246 -9.31 16.07 -11.10
N GLU A 247 -9.27 17.03 -10.19
CA GLU A 247 -9.19 18.46 -10.47
C GLU A 247 -7.79 18.97 -10.10
N TRP A 248 -7.32 19.99 -10.80
CA TRP A 248 -6.02 20.60 -10.53
C TRP A 248 -6.25 21.97 -9.91
N GLN A 249 -5.79 22.15 -8.67
CA GLN A 249 -5.98 23.38 -7.93
C GLN A 249 -4.64 24.06 -7.68
N GLY A 250 -4.60 25.36 -7.90
CA GLY A 250 -3.45 26.20 -7.60
C GLY A 250 -3.31 26.42 -6.10
N ASP A 251 -2.07 26.35 -5.62
CA ASP A 251 -1.68 26.60 -4.24
C ASP A 251 -0.48 27.55 -4.26
N GLU A 252 -0.70 28.77 -3.78
CA GLU A 252 0.32 29.80 -3.63
C GLU A 252 0.93 29.70 -2.24
N HIS A 253 2.25 29.58 -2.18
CA HIS A 253 2.99 29.53 -0.94
C HIS A 253 4.31 30.29 -1.09
N ASP A 254 4.78 30.89 -0.02
CA ASP A 254 6.08 31.53 -0.01
C ASP A 254 7.19 30.49 0.21
N ASP A 255 8.30 30.61 -0.52
CA ASP A 255 9.51 29.83 -0.20
C ASP A 255 10.20 30.33 1.08
N ALA A 256 11.30 29.69 1.44
CA ALA A 256 12.10 30.06 2.61
C ALA A 256 12.64 31.52 2.58
N HIS A 257 12.54 32.21 1.44
CA HIS A 257 12.98 33.58 1.23
C HIS A 257 11.81 34.56 1.07
N GLY A 258 10.56 34.11 1.22
CA GLY A 258 9.38 34.97 1.05
C GLY A 258 9.01 35.21 -0.41
N THR A 259 9.53 34.41 -1.35
CA THR A 259 9.17 34.51 -2.77
C THR A 259 7.89 33.71 -3.00
N PRO A 260 6.83 34.29 -3.58
CA PRO A 260 5.62 33.54 -3.90
C PRO A 260 5.88 32.51 -4.99
N TRP A 261 5.58 31.25 -4.69
CA TRP A 261 5.61 30.14 -5.63
C TRP A 261 4.21 29.58 -5.84
N PHE A 262 3.90 29.34 -7.11
CA PHE A 262 2.68 28.67 -7.50
C PHE A 262 2.95 27.20 -7.72
N THR A 263 2.27 26.34 -6.96
CA THR A 263 2.26 24.90 -7.21
C THR A 263 0.86 24.44 -7.53
N VAL A 264 0.75 23.52 -8.49
CA VAL A 264 -0.53 22.88 -8.80
C VAL A 264 -0.56 21.54 -8.09
N LYS A 265 -1.57 21.31 -7.27
CA LYS A 265 -1.77 20.04 -6.56
C LYS A 265 -3.08 19.39 -7.03
N PRO A 266 -3.12 18.05 -7.12
CA PRO A 266 -4.36 17.36 -7.41
C PRO A 266 -5.33 17.48 -6.24
N ALA A 267 -6.58 17.79 -6.56
CA ALA A 267 -7.73 17.72 -5.68
C ALA A 267 -8.70 16.66 -6.25
N PHE A 268 -9.34 15.90 -5.38
CA PHE A 268 -10.16 14.76 -5.78
C PHE A 268 -11.63 15.10 -5.52
N ALA A 269 -12.33 15.52 -6.58
CA ALA A 269 -13.73 15.92 -6.53
C ALA A 269 -14.65 14.72 -6.60
N VAL A 270 -15.63 14.62 -5.70
CA VAL A 270 -16.57 13.49 -5.70
C VAL A 270 -17.37 13.46 -7.01
N LYS A 271 -17.39 12.30 -7.66
CA LYS A 271 -18.14 12.10 -8.90
C LYS A 271 -19.63 12.29 -8.68
N PRO A 272 -20.38 12.80 -9.67
CA PRO A 272 -21.83 12.90 -9.57
C PRO A 272 -22.48 11.58 -9.16
N MET A 273 -23.52 11.67 -8.33
CA MET A 273 -24.34 10.54 -7.83
C MET A 273 -23.64 9.57 -6.86
N TRP A 274 -22.32 9.67 -6.67
CA TRP A 274 -21.69 9.05 -5.50
C TRP A 274 -22.15 9.77 -4.24
N ARG A 275 -22.48 9.00 -3.20
CA ARG A 275 -22.90 9.56 -1.92
C ARG A 275 -22.01 9.02 -0.82
N VAL A 276 -21.45 9.93 -0.04
CA VAL A 276 -20.74 9.61 1.19
C VAL A 276 -21.57 10.19 2.32
N LEU A 277 -22.09 9.31 3.17
CA LEU A 277 -22.98 9.71 4.26
C LEU A 277 -22.24 9.60 5.59
N LEU A 278 -22.32 10.63 6.42
CA LEU A 278 -21.95 10.58 7.83
C LEU A 278 -23.23 10.45 8.67
N ASN A 279 -23.38 9.34 9.40
CA ASN A 279 -24.57 9.03 10.19
C ASN A 279 -25.89 9.18 9.39
N GLY A 280 -25.85 8.73 8.13
CA GLY A 280 -27.00 8.81 7.20
C GLY A 280 -27.22 10.16 6.52
N LYS A 281 -26.46 11.21 6.87
CA LYS A 281 -26.53 12.52 6.22
C LYS A 281 -25.44 12.66 5.17
N ASP A 282 -25.80 13.08 3.97
CA ASP A 282 -24.85 13.22 2.85
C ASP A 282 -23.90 14.41 3.07
N LEU A 283 -22.60 14.17 2.98
CA LEU A 283 -21.55 15.19 3.16
C LEU A 283 -21.77 16.41 2.27
N SER A 284 -22.34 16.24 1.08
CA SER A 284 -22.69 17.34 0.17
C SER A 284 -23.70 18.35 0.74
N TYR A 285 -24.36 18.04 1.85
CA TYR A 285 -25.38 18.89 2.47
C TYR A 285 -25.05 19.33 3.91
N ILE A 286 -23.99 18.80 4.51
CA ILE A 286 -23.65 19.08 5.91
C ILE A 286 -22.31 19.79 6.12
N GLY A 287 -21.74 20.37 5.06
CA GLY A 287 -20.47 21.11 5.14
C GLY A 287 -19.28 20.38 4.53
N GLY A 288 -19.53 19.31 3.76
CA GLY A 288 -18.48 18.57 3.07
C GLY A 288 -17.64 17.72 4.02
N PRO A 289 -16.40 17.38 3.64
CA PRO A 289 -15.54 16.50 4.42
C PRO A 289 -14.91 17.21 5.64
N ALA A 290 -15.06 18.52 5.80
CA ALA A 290 -14.56 19.27 6.97
C ALA A 290 -15.42 19.08 8.24
N VAL A 291 -16.48 18.28 8.19
CA VAL A 291 -17.33 18.00 9.36
C VAL A 291 -16.55 17.16 10.37
N GLU A 292 -16.55 17.62 11.62
CA GLU A 292 -15.92 16.94 12.75
C GLU A 292 -16.58 15.58 13.05
N LEU A 293 -15.73 14.59 13.30
CA LEU A 293 -16.13 13.24 13.68
C LEU A 293 -16.18 13.10 15.20
N HIS A 294 -17.07 12.23 15.66
CA HIS A 294 -17.26 11.91 17.07
C HIS A 294 -17.25 10.39 17.30
N PRO A 295 -16.95 9.94 18.54
CA PRO A 295 -17.07 8.52 18.89
C PRO A 295 -18.45 7.96 18.60
N GLY A 296 -18.50 6.84 17.86
CA GLY A 296 -19.74 6.19 17.44
C GLY A 296 -20.25 6.61 16.06
N ASP A 297 -19.58 7.54 15.38
CA ASP A 297 -19.92 7.91 14.01
C ASP A 297 -19.67 6.78 13.01
N GLU A 298 -20.51 6.74 11.98
CA GLU A 298 -20.39 5.81 10.86
C GLU A 298 -20.39 6.56 9.52
N ILE A 299 -19.53 6.12 8.60
CA ILE A 299 -19.46 6.61 7.23
C ILE A 299 -19.95 5.54 6.27
N HIS A 300 -20.91 5.88 5.40
CA HIS A 300 -21.42 4.98 4.37
C HIS A 300 -21.04 5.47 2.98
N VAL A 301 -20.45 4.58 2.17
CA VAL A 301 -20.03 4.91 0.80
C VAL A 301 -20.93 4.20 -0.21
N PHE A 302 -21.82 4.97 -0.85
CA PHE A 302 -22.78 4.46 -1.82
C PHE A 302 -22.37 4.81 -3.26
N PRO A 303 -22.31 3.81 -4.17
CA PRO A 303 -22.16 4.08 -5.58
C PRO A 303 -23.43 4.76 -6.16
N PRO A 304 -23.34 5.34 -7.37
CA PRO A 304 -24.49 5.81 -8.11
C PRO A 304 -25.58 4.73 -8.18
N GLY A 305 -26.83 5.14 -7.93
CA GLY A 305 -27.99 4.26 -8.12
C GLY A 305 -28.07 3.80 -9.58
N ARG A 306 -28.53 2.56 -9.79
CA ARG A 306 -28.99 2.15 -11.12
C ARG A 306 -30.30 2.83 -11.47
#